data_AF-A0A316UZ76-F1
#
_entry.id   AF-A0A316UZ76-F1
#
_cell.length_a   1.000
_cell.length_b   1.000
_cell.length_c   1.000
_cell.angle_alpha   90.00
_cell.angle_beta   90.00
_cell.angle_gamma   90.00
#
_symmetry.space_group_name_H-M   'P 1'
#
loop_
_entity.id
_entity.type
_entity.pdbx_description
1 polymer ?
#
loop_
_entity_poly.entity_id
_entity_poly.type
_entity_poly.pdbx_seq_one_letter_code
_entity_poly.pdbx_strand_id
1 'polypeptide(L)'
;HEKGVENSHQNLDAKDEKSIANKLDQASKQDKRQEQAERANNEPPTWAAERHGNEPSKGAKIDEALEAEDQAILAKKEGKN
;
A
#
# COMPACT_ATOMS: atom_id res chain seq x y z
N HIS A 1 29.52 -11.22 12.69
CA HIS A 1 28.09 -11.27 13.02
C HIS A 1 27.49 -9.90 12.76
N GLU A 2 26.68 -9.77 11.71
CA GLU A 2 25.77 -8.63 11.57
C GLU A 2 24.71 -8.75 12.68
N LYS A 3 24.57 -7.71 13.51
CA LYS A 3 23.47 -7.64 14.46
C LYS A 3 22.18 -7.46 13.66
N GLY A 4 21.22 -8.36 13.86
CA GLY A 4 19.88 -8.22 13.29
C GLY A 4 19.19 -6.96 13.79
N VAL A 5 18.28 -6.40 12.99
CA VAL A 5 17.47 -5.23 13.35
C VAL A 5 16.61 -5.58 14.57
N GLU A 6 16.63 -4.71 15.58
CA GLU A 6 15.86 -4.86 16.81
C GLU A 6 14.35 -4.95 16.47
N ASN A 7 13.66 -5.98 16.98
CA ASN A 7 12.26 -6.33 16.66
C ASN A 7 11.99 -6.87 15.24
N SER A 8 13.01 -7.30 14.49
CA SER A 8 12.80 -8.03 13.24
C SER A 8 12.52 -9.52 13.51
N HIS A 9 11.25 -9.92 13.46
CA HIS A 9 10.86 -11.33 13.46
C HIS A 9 10.62 -11.80 12.02
N GLN A 10 11.44 -12.75 11.55
CA GLN A 10 11.19 -13.41 10.26
C GLN A 10 10.08 -14.45 10.44
N ASN A 11 9.07 -14.45 9.57
CA ASN A 11 7.93 -15.40 9.68
C ASN A 11 8.35 -16.87 9.58
N LEU A 12 9.46 -17.15 8.88
CA LEU A 12 10.03 -18.48 8.68
C LEU A 12 11.25 -18.74 9.56
N ASP A 13 11.44 -17.97 10.64
CA ASP A 13 12.54 -18.21 11.57
C ASP A 13 12.38 -19.60 12.22
N ALA A 14 13.44 -20.40 12.09
CA ALA A 14 13.53 -21.73 12.67
C ALA A 14 13.63 -21.69 14.19
N LYS A 15 14.11 -20.57 14.76
CA LYS A 15 14.21 -20.35 16.21
C LYS A 15 12.94 -19.76 16.83
N ASP A 16 11.95 -19.45 16.00
CA ASP A 16 10.69 -18.88 16.46
C ASP A 16 9.76 -19.99 16.97
N GLU A 17 9.30 -19.82 18.21
CA GLU A 17 8.50 -20.80 18.96
C GLU A 17 6.99 -20.75 18.60
N LYS A 18 6.57 -19.96 17.61
CA LYS A 18 5.16 -19.93 17.18
C LYS A 18 4.73 -21.30 16.62
N SER A 19 3.47 -21.66 16.87
CA SER A 19 2.86 -22.85 16.28
C SER A 19 2.80 -22.77 14.74
N ILE A 20 2.78 -23.92 14.06
CA ILE A 20 2.68 -23.99 12.59
C ILE A 20 1.44 -23.26 12.08
N ALA A 21 0.30 -23.41 12.78
CA ALA A 21 -0.94 -22.71 12.44
C ALA A 21 -0.78 -21.17 12.53
N ASN A 22 -0.12 -20.67 13.57
CA ASN A 22 0.15 -19.23 13.73
C ASN A 22 1.13 -18.71 12.66
N LYS A 23 2.16 -19.49 12.31
CA LYS A 23 3.09 -19.15 11.22
C LYS A 23 2.36 -19.06 9.87
N LEU A 24 1.46 -20.00 9.58
CA LEU A 24 0.67 -20.01 8.35
C LEU A 24 -0.32 -18.84 8.28
N ASP A 25 -1.02 -18.55 9.38
CA ASP A 25 -1.93 -17.40 9.46
C ASP A 25 -1.18 -16.08 9.27
N GLN A 26 -0.02 -15.92 9.91
CA GLN A 26 0.82 -14.74 9.75
C GLN A 26 1.31 -14.54 8.31
N ALA A 27 1.79 -15.62 7.66
CA ALA A 27 2.19 -15.58 6.25
C ALA A 27 1.02 -15.19 5.35
N SER A 28 -0.14 -15.84 5.52
CA SER A 28 -1.35 -15.56 4.74
C SER A 28 -1.81 -14.11 4.89
N LYS A 29 -1.73 -13.55 6.09
CA LYS A 29 -2.06 -12.13 6.36
C LYS A 29 -1.04 -11.19 5.74
N GLN A 30 0.23 -11.57 5.69
CA GLN A 30 1.27 -10.77 5.04
C GLN A 30 1.06 -10.73 3.53
N ASP A 31 0.80 -11.86 2.88
CA ASP A 31 0.54 -11.92 1.44
C ASP A 31 -0.65 -11.03 1.07
N LYS A 32 -1.74 -11.10 1.86
CA LYS A 32 -2.92 -10.23 1.68
C LYS A 32 -2.62 -8.75 1.89
N ARG A 33 -1.68 -8.39 2.78
CA ARG A 33 -1.27 -6.99 2.99
C ARG A 33 -0.39 -6.51 1.83
N GLN A 34 0.51 -7.36 1.32
CA GLN A 34 1.33 -7.03 0.15
C GLN A 34 0.46 -6.82 -1.09
N GLU A 35 -0.47 -7.74 -1.37
CA GLU A 35 -1.41 -7.59 -2.48
C GLU A 35 -2.26 -6.32 -2.35
N GLN A 36 -2.71 -5.99 -1.13
CA GLN A 36 -3.44 -4.73 -0.90
C GLN A 36 -2.57 -3.49 -1.05
N ALA A 37 -1.30 -3.54 -0.63
CA ALA A 37 -0.36 -2.44 -0.81
C ALA A 37 -0.01 -2.23 -2.29
N GLU A 38 0.16 -3.30 -3.05
CA GLU A 38 0.39 -3.26 -4.49
C GLU A 38 -0.81 -2.64 -5.23
N ARG A 39 -2.04 -3.00 -4.84
CA ARG A 39 -3.26 -2.36 -5.37
C ARG A 39 -3.33 -0.89 -4.98
N ALA A 40 -3.05 -0.55 -3.72
CA ALA A 40 -3.11 0.82 -3.22
C ALA A 40 -2.11 1.77 -3.93
N ASN A 41 -1.00 1.26 -4.48
CA ASN A 41 -0.06 2.09 -5.24
C ASN A 41 -0.63 2.65 -6.55
N ASN A 42 -1.73 2.08 -7.07
CA ASN A 42 -2.36 2.53 -8.33
C ASN A 42 -3.71 3.23 -8.10
N GLU A 43 -4.12 3.38 -6.85
CA GLU A 43 -5.41 3.99 -6.49
C GLU A 43 -5.20 5.47 -6.13
N PRO A 44 -6.24 6.31 -6.26
CA PRO A 44 -6.11 7.73 -5.94
C PRO A 44 -5.80 7.94 -4.45
N PRO A 45 -5.16 9.07 -4.09
CA PRO A 45 -4.76 9.36 -2.71
C PRO A 45 -5.94 9.45 -1.73
N THR A 46 -7.17 9.63 -2.24
CA THR A 46 -8.44 9.66 -1.50
C THR A 46 -8.95 8.25 -1.13
N TRP A 47 -8.55 7.22 -1.87
CA TRP A 47 -9.15 5.88 -1.82
C TRP A 47 -9.11 5.24 -0.44
N ALA A 48 -7.99 5.36 0.27
CA ALA A 48 -7.83 4.75 1.58
C ALA A 48 -8.85 5.30 2.58
N ALA A 49 -9.07 6.61 2.59
CA ALA A 49 -10.03 7.24 3.49
C ALA A 49 -11.47 6.80 3.17
N GLU A 50 -11.83 6.81 1.88
CA GLU A 50 -13.16 6.40 1.40
C GLU A 50 -13.47 4.94 1.74
N ARG A 51 -12.50 4.03 1.50
CA ARG A 51 -12.64 2.61 1.82
C ARG A 51 -12.86 2.36 3.32
N HIS A 52 -12.29 3.20 4.16
CA HIS A 52 -12.47 3.14 5.60
C HIS A 52 -13.71 3.93 6.10
N GLY A 53 -14.49 4.55 5.21
CA GLY A 53 -15.67 5.34 5.57
C GLY A 53 -15.34 6.69 6.21
N ASN A 54 -14.10 7.15 6.04
CA ASN A 54 -13.62 8.42 6.55
C ASN A 54 -13.61 9.48 5.45
N GLU A 55 -13.62 10.75 5.85
CA GLU A 55 -13.42 11.83 4.90
C GLU A 55 -11.93 11.93 4.48
N PRO A 56 -11.61 11.99 3.18
CA PRO A 56 -10.24 12.25 2.73
C PRO A 56 -9.68 13.56 3.25
N SER A 57 -8.38 13.59 3.50
CA SER A 57 -7.69 14.81 3.94
C SER A 57 -7.75 15.90 2.86
N LYS A 58 -7.62 17.17 3.26
CA LYS A 58 -7.55 18.29 2.30
C LYS A 58 -6.42 18.11 1.28
N GLY A 59 -5.27 17.61 1.72
CA GLY A 59 -4.13 17.33 0.84
C GLY A 59 -4.46 16.27 -0.19
N ALA A 60 -5.01 15.13 0.23
CA ALA A 60 -5.37 14.04 -0.67
C ALA A 60 -6.37 14.48 -1.76
N LYS A 61 -7.36 15.32 -1.42
CA LYS A 61 -8.30 15.89 -2.40
C LYS A 61 -7.62 16.83 -3.39
N ILE A 62 -6.60 17.58 -2.95
CA ILE A 62 -5.84 18.49 -3.82
C ILE A 62 -4.95 17.68 -4.77
N ASP A 63 -4.25 16.67 -4.24
CA ASP A 63 -3.36 15.82 -5.03
C ASP A 63 -4.14 15.10 -6.14
N GLU A 64 -5.32 14.55 -5.84
CA GLU A 64 -6.20 13.94 -6.84
C GLU A 64 -6.68 14.93 -7.91
N ALA A 65 -7.02 16.16 -7.51
CA ALA A 65 -7.45 17.20 -8.45
C ALA A 65 -6.31 17.65 -9.38
N LEU A 66 -5.10 17.80 -8.85
CA LEU A 66 -3.90 18.14 -9.63
C LEU A 66 -3.56 17.03 -10.61
N GLU A 67 -3.59 15.78 -10.19
CA GLU A 67 -3.33 14.63 -11.06
C GLU A 67 -4.34 14.56 -12.21
N ALA A 68 -5.63 14.79 -11.93
CA ALA A 68 -6.66 14.83 -12.97
C ALA A 68 -6.44 16.00 -13.97
N GLU A 69 -6.02 17.17 -13.49
CA GLU A 69 -5.69 18.32 -14.34
C GLU A 69 -4.48 18.03 -15.23
N ASP A 70 -3.41 17.48 -14.66
CA ASP A 70 -2.19 17.11 -15.38
C ASP A 70 -2.48 16.08 -16.47
N GLN A 71 -3.26 15.03 -16.17
CA GLN A 71 -3.69 14.03 -17.15
C GLN A 71 -4.52 14.66 -18.29
N ALA A 72 -5.42 15.59 -17.96
CA ALA A 72 -6.20 16.29 -18.98
C ALA A 72 -5.33 17.20 -19.88
N ILE A 73 -4.29 17.83 -19.33
CA ILE A 73 -3.33 18.63 -20.08
C ILE A 73 -2.49 17.73 -20.99
N LEU A 74 -1.98 16.61 -20.47
CA LEU A 74 -1.22 15.62 -21.24
C LEU A 74 -2.05 15.07 -22.40
N ALA A 75 -3.29 14.64 -22.15
CA ALA A 75 -4.17 14.14 -23.19
C ALA A 75 -4.44 15.19 -24.30
N LYS A 76 -4.62 16.46 -23.93
CA LYS A 76 -4.76 17.57 -24.90
C LYS A 76 -3.48 17.84 -25.69
N LYS A 77 -2.31 17.60 -25.09
CA LYS A 77 -1.01 17.77 -25.73
C LYS A 77 -0.70 16.61 -26.68
N GLU A 78 -0.99 15.38 -26.28
CA GLU A 78 -0.80 14.18 -27.11
C GLU A 78 -1.76 14.13 -28.29
N GLY A 79 -3.03 14.53 -28.11
CA GLY A 79 -4.00 14.62 -29.20
C GLY A 79 -3.81 15.80 -30.17
N LYS A 80 -2.81 16.66 -29.94
CA LYS A 80 -2.44 17.78 -30.81
C LYS A 80 -1.19 17.51 -31.66
N ASN A 81 -0.59 16.33 -31.58
CA ASN A 81 0.51 15.89 -32.45
C ASN A 81 0.01 15.04 -33.62
#